data_AF-A0A8D3X457-F1
#
_entry.id   AF-A0A8D3X457-F1
#
_cell.length_a   1.000
_cell.length_b   1.000
_cell.length_c   1.000
_cell.angle_alpha   90.00
_cell.angle_beta   90.00
_cell.angle_gamma   90.00
#
_symmetry.space_group_name_H-M   'P 1'
#
loop_
_entity.id
_entity.type
_entity.pdbx_description
1 polymer ?
#
loop_
_entity_poly.entity_id
_entity_poly.type
_entity_poly.pdbx_seq_one_letter_code
_entity_poly.pdbx_strand_id
1 'polypeptide(L)'
;MQIENMSLVDDSGDYVYFNDKMLRFPHQNLYKSTKSYIIQDTYYNIFSAHDFAIVPNKDWTDMYPKFKKNLDYRVNRFMKKMMSSKSILFIRWGAKYEEATELQKILSSLTKAQIRILILNPVDGIQTPTEVDWEINNVCMVNVPHDPNNVSTWDYVLDGILLRH
;
A
#
# COMPACT_ATOMS: atom_id res chain seq x y z
N MET A 1 -9.28 8.33 10.04
CA MET A 1 -9.27 7.42 11.20
C MET A 1 -9.34 8.20 12.50
N GLN A 2 -10.54 8.72 12.75
CA GLN A 2 -10.91 9.24 14.07
C GLN A 2 -11.49 8.09 14.90
N ILE A 3 -11.25 8.08 16.20
CA ILE A 3 -11.58 6.93 17.07
C ILE A 3 -13.08 6.62 17.06
N GLU A 4 -13.92 7.64 16.96
CA GLU A 4 -15.39 7.54 16.89
C GLU A 4 -15.89 6.81 15.64
N ASN A 5 -15.09 6.77 14.56
CA ASN A 5 -15.43 6.07 13.33
C ASN A 5 -14.83 4.66 13.29
N MET A 6 -14.07 4.26 14.31
CA MET A 6 -13.31 3.01 14.32
C MET A 6 -14.06 1.88 15.01
N SER A 7 -14.17 0.74 14.34
CA SER A 7 -14.78 -0.47 14.87
C SER A 7 -13.82 -1.66 14.78
N LEU A 8 -13.74 -2.43 15.86
CA LEU A 8 -13.08 -3.72 15.88
C LEU A 8 -13.84 -4.69 14.97
N VAL A 9 -13.15 -5.28 14.01
CA VAL A 9 -13.69 -6.27 13.06
C VAL A 9 -13.30 -7.68 13.48
N ASP A 10 -12.06 -7.86 13.97
CA ASP A 10 -11.54 -9.17 14.36
C ASP A 10 -10.44 -9.05 15.42
N ASP A 11 -10.50 -9.95 16.40
CA ASP A 11 -9.65 -10.07 17.58
C ASP A 11 -8.88 -11.40 17.67
N SER A 12 -9.04 -12.30 16.70
CA SER A 12 -8.30 -13.58 16.64
C SER A 12 -6.79 -13.39 16.46
N GLY A 13 -6.42 -12.30 15.77
CA GLY A 13 -5.05 -11.97 15.42
C GLY A 13 -4.43 -12.91 14.38
N ASP A 14 -5.27 -13.65 13.65
CA ASP A 14 -4.84 -14.73 12.74
C ASP A 14 -4.83 -14.32 11.26
N TYR A 15 -5.23 -13.08 10.93
CA TYR A 15 -5.40 -12.63 9.55
C TYR A 15 -4.45 -11.47 9.17
N VAL A 16 -3.87 -11.60 7.98
CA VAL A 16 -3.21 -10.52 7.24
C VAL A 16 -3.93 -10.38 5.91
N TYR A 17 -4.39 -9.18 5.58
CA TYR A 17 -5.20 -8.92 4.38
C TYR A 17 -4.37 -8.31 3.26
N PHE A 18 -4.59 -8.78 2.03
CA PHE A 18 -4.18 -8.11 0.79
C PHE A 18 -5.22 -8.34 -0.28
N ASN A 19 -5.75 -7.25 -0.84
CA ASN A 19 -6.74 -7.28 -1.92
C ASN A 19 -7.95 -8.19 -1.61
N ASP A 20 -8.53 -8.01 -0.42
CA ASP A 20 -9.65 -8.81 0.14
C ASP A 20 -9.39 -10.32 0.26
N LYS A 21 -8.12 -10.75 0.25
CA LYS A 21 -7.71 -12.14 0.43
C LYS A 21 -6.65 -12.27 1.53
N MET A 22 -6.62 -13.44 2.18
CA MET A 22 -5.63 -13.78 3.20
C MET A 22 -4.22 -13.87 2.58
N LEU A 23 -3.27 -13.07 3.06
CA LEU A 23 -1.85 -13.23 2.75
C LEU A 23 -1.28 -14.44 3.49
N ARG A 24 -0.79 -15.43 2.74
CA ARG A 24 0.15 -16.42 3.26
C ARG A 24 1.57 -15.89 3.01
N PHE A 25 2.32 -15.59 4.07
CA PHE A 25 3.73 -15.24 3.92
C PHE A 25 4.52 -16.43 3.33
N PRO A 26 5.39 -16.22 2.32
CA PRO A 26 6.22 -17.28 1.74
C PRO A 26 7.18 -17.91 2.77
N HIS A 27 7.55 -17.16 3.81
CA HIS A 27 8.54 -17.57 4.82
C HIS A 27 8.00 -17.39 6.23
N GLN A 28 7.22 -18.37 6.70
CA GLN A 28 6.59 -18.38 8.04
C GLN A 28 7.59 -18.28 9.21
N ASN A 29 8.87 -18.64 8.99
CA ASN A 29 9.89 -18.72 10.06
C ASN A 29 10.77 -17.47 10.21
N LEU A 30 10.67 -16.47 9.32
CA LEU A 30 11.49 -15.25 9.40
C LEU A 30 10.75 -14.04 9.98
N TYR A 31 9.42 -14.07 9.98
CA TYR A 31 8.57 -13.00 10.51
C TYR A 31 7.54 -13.60 11.46
N LYS A 32 7.84 -13.59 12.76
CA LYS A 32 6.83 -13.87 13.78
C LYS A 32 5.89 -12.66 13.83
N SER A 33 4.85 -12.68 13.01
CA SER A 33 3.84 -11.63 12.99
C SER A 33 3.29 -11.46 14.41
N THR A 34 3.33 -10.23 14.92
CA THR A 34 2.67 -9.93 16.19
C THR A 34 1.17 -9.95 15.93
N LYS A 35 0.43 -10.82 16.63
CA LYS A 35 -1.03 -10.86 16.54
C LYS A 35 -1.57 -9.44 16.71
N SER A 36 -2.43 -9.01 15.81
CA SER A 36 -2.96 -7.65 15.75
C SER A 36 -4.47 -7.69 15.53
N TYR A 37 -5.18 -6.75 16.12
CA TYR A 37 -6.58 -6.50 15.82
C TYR A 37 -6.74 -5.98 14.39
N ILE A 38 -7.86 -6.33 13.75
CA ILE A 38 -8.29 -5.65 12.52
C ILE A 38 -9.31 -4.59 12.90
N ILE A 39 -8.96 -3.33 12.63
CA ILE A 39 -9.80 -2.18 12.91
C ILE A 39 -10.23 -1.53 11.59
N GLN A 40 -11.53 -1.25 11.44
CA GLN A 40 -12.09 -0.54 10.30
C GLN A 40 -12.45 0.89 10.68
N ASP A 41 -12.05 1.86 9.87
CA ASP A 41 -12.65 3.19 9.84
C ASP A 41 -13.87 3.13 8.92
N THR A 42 -15.06 3.26 9.51
CA THR A 42 -16.34 3.12 8.82
C THR A 42 -16.70 4.33 7.95
N TYR A 43 -16.06 5.49 8.17
CA TYR A 43 -16.31 6.70 7.39
C TYR A 43 -15.62 6.64 6.03
N TYR A 44 -14.36 6.20 5.99
CA TYR A 44 -13.59 6.06 4.76
C TYR A 44 -13.52 4.62 4.23
N ASN A 45 -14.08 3.66 4.96
CA ASN A 45 -13.99 2.22 4.68
C ASN A 45 -12.54 1.72 4.55
N ILE A 46 -11.69 2.07 5.52
CA ILE A 46 -10.25 1.73 5.55
C ILE A 46 -9.97 0.75 6.68
N PHE A 47 -9.19 -0.30 6.41
CA PHE A 47 -8.78 -1.30 7.41
C PHE A 47 -7.32 -1.09 7.85
N SER A 48 -7.05 -1.23 9.14
CA SER A 48 -5.71 -1.40 9.70
C SER A 48 -5.60 -2.80 10.32
N ALA A 49 -4.64 -3.59 9.83
CA ALA A 49 -4.42 -4.97 10.26
C ALA A 49 -3.11 -5.18 11.05
N HIS A 50 -2.25 -4.16 11.15
CA HIS A 50 -0.90 -4.30 11.73
C HIS A 50 -0.53 -3.23 12.76
N ASP A 51 -1.34 -2.18 12.92
CA ASP A 51 -0.99 -1.09 13.82
C ASP A 51 -1.49 -1.30 15.26
N PHE A 52 -2.38 -2.28 15.46
CA PHE A 52 -3.08 -2.56 16.73
C PHE A 52 -2.68 -3.92 17.30
N ALA A 53 -1.46 -4.03 17.81
CA ALA A 53 -0.98 -5.27 18.42
C ALA A 53 -1.85 -5.73 19.60
N ILE A 54 -2.14 -7.03 19.67
CA ILE A 54 -2.86 -7.65 20.79
C ILE A 54 -1.90 -7.75 21.98
N VAL A 55 -2.23 -7.08 23.08
CA VAL A 55 -1.47 -7.09 24.33
C VAL A 55 -2.37 -7.64 25.43
N PRO A 56 -1.91 -8.63 26.23
CA PRO A 56 -2.72 -9.17 27.32
C PRO A 56 -3.23 -8.09 28.27
N ASN A 57 -4.51 -8.18 28.63
CA ASN A 57 -5.20 -7.26 29.55
C ASN A 57 -5.23 -5.79 29.09
N LYS A 58 -5.15 -5.54 27.78
CA LYS A 58 -5.31 -4.21 27.18
C LYS A 58 -6.41 -4.22 26.13
N ASP A 59 -7.15 -3.13 26.05
CA ASP A 59 -8.11 -2.92 24.98
C ASP A 59 -7.38 -2.40 23.73
N TRP A 60 -7.91 -2.66 22.53
CA TRP A 60 -7.31 -2.19 21.28
C TRP A 60 -7.19 -0.66 21.23
N THR A 61 -8.09 0.07 21.90
CA THR A 61 -8.05 1.54 21.99
C THR A 61 -6.80 2.07 22.69
N ASP A 62 -6.14 1.27 23.54
CA ASP A 62 -4.87 1.65 24.17
C ASP A 62 -3.75 1.91 23.13
N MET A 63 -3.83 1.27 21.96
CA MET A 63 -2.87 1.46 20.86
C MET A 63 -3.20 2.67 19.99
N TYR A 64 -4.43 3.22 20.09
CA TYR A 64 -4.90 4.31 19.24
C TYR A 64 -4.02 5.57 19.30
N PRO A 65 -3.57 6.08 20.46
CA PRO A 65 -2.74 7.29 20.49
C PRO A 65 -1.43 7.15 19.71
N LYS A 66 -0.78 5.98 19.81
CA LYS A 66 0.45 5.68 19.07
C LYS A 66 0.16 5.56 17.58
N PHE A 67 -0.89 4.81 17.22
CA PHE A 67 -1.34 4.67 15.84
C PHE A 67 -1.62 6.04 15.20
N LYS A 68 -2.46 6.85 15.84
CA LYS A 68 -2.89 8.16 15.32
C LYS A 68 -1.71 9.10 15.11
N LYS A 69 -0.79 9.16 16.08
CA LYS A 69 0.45 9.94 15.96
C LYS A 69 1.28 9.53 14.75
N ASN A 70 1.42 8.22 14.51
CA ASN A 70 2.17 7.71 13.36
C ASN A 70 1.46 7.98 12.04
N LEU A 71 0.14 7.78 11.98
CA LEU A 71 -0.67 8.07 10.80
C LEU A 71 -0.58 9.55 10.43
N ASP A 72 -0.78 10.46 11.40
CA ASP A 72 -0.71 11.91 11.16
C ASP A 72 0.68 12.34 10.71
N TYR A 73 1.73 11.79 11.30
CA TYR A 73 3.10 12.03 10.84
C TYR A 73 3.31 11.58 9.39
N ARG A 74 2.83 10.38 9.03
CA ARG A 74 2.95 9.83 7.66
C ARG A 74 2.15 10.68 6.65
N VAL A 75 0.92 11.05 6.99
CA VAL A 75 0.06 11.93 6.16
C VAL A 75 0.74 13.29 5.95
N ASN A 76 1.21 13.93 7.01
CA ASN A 76 1.90 15.22 6.91
C ASN A 76 3.18 15.14 6.08
N ARG A 77 3.98 14.09 6.26
CA ARG A 77 5.19 13.86 5.47
C ARG A 77 4.85 13.63 3.99
N PHE A 78 3.81 12.83 3.71
CA PHE A 78 3.32 12.59 2.35
C PHE A 78 2.89 13.89 1.69
N MET A 79 2.01 14.67 2.33
CA MET A 79 1.53 15.95 1.80
C MET A 79 2.66 16.94 1.58
N LYS A 80 3.63 17.02 2.52
CA LYS A 80 4.83 17.85 2.34
C LYS A 80 5.60 17.46 1.08
N LYS A 81 5.79 16.16 0.83
CA LYS A 81 6.49 15.68 -0.38
C LYS A 81 5.68 15.92 -1.64
N MET A 82 4.37 15.73 -1.59
CA MET A 82 3.46 16.07 -2.69
C MET A 82 3.61 17.54 -3.10
N MET A 83 3.65 18.47 -2.14
CA MET A 83 3.71 19.90 -2.44
C MET A 83 5.10 20.43 -2.82
N SER A 84 6.18 19.76 -2.41
CA SER A 84 7.55 20.29 -2.56
C SER A 84 8.41 19.58 -3.61
N SER A 85 8.05 18.38 -4.03
CA SER A 85 8.85 17.61 -4.98
C SER A 85 8.61 18.09 -6.41
N LYS A 86 9.66 18.09 -7.26
CA LYS A 86 9.53 18.38 -8.69
C LYS A 86 8.95 17.20 -9.47
N SER A 87 9.28 15.99 -9.04
CA SER A 87 8.83 14.73 -9.63
C SER A 87 8.59 13.67 -8.56
N ILE A 88 7.59 12.81 -8.76
CA ILE A 88 7.20 11.76 -7.81
C ILE A 88 6.88 10.49 -8.59
N LEU A 89 7.47 9.37 -8.16
CA LEU A 89 7.10 8.04 -8.62
C LEU A 89 6.23 7.36 -7.55
N PHE A 90 5.03 6.97 -7.95
CA PHE A 90 4.17 6.09 -7.17
C PHE A 90 4.32 4.67 -7.69
N ILE A 91 4.43 3.70 -6.78
CA ILE A 91 4.51 2.29 -7.13
C ILE A 91 3.36 1.58 -6.43
N ARG A 92 2.57 0.80 -7.18
CA ARG A 92 1.43 0.04 -6.67
C ARG A 92 1.48 -1.40 -7.16
N TRP A 93 1.34 -2.33 -6.23
CA TRP A 93 1.19 -3.76 -6.53
C TRP A 93 -0.30 -4.11 -6.60
N GLY A 94 -0.80 -4.42 -7.79
CA GLY A 94 -2.21 -4.70 -8.05
C GLY A 94 -3.06 -3.44 -8.20
N ALA A 95 -3.69 -3.29 -9.36
CA ALA A 95 -4.78 -2.36 -9.60
C ALA A 95 -5.64 -2.82 -10.79
N LYS A 96 -6.89 -2.37 -10.81
CA LYS A 96 -7.71 -2.39 -12.02
C LYS A 96 -7.51 -1.09 -12.82
N TYR A 97 -7.94 -1.12 -14.08
CA TYR A 97 -7.87 0.03 -14.97
C TYR A 97 -8.57 1.26 -14.38
N GLU A 98 -9.78 1.08 -13.84
CA GLU A 98 -10.60 2.16 -13.29
C GLU A 98 -9.95 2.75 -12.03
N GLU A 99 -9.41 1.89 -11.17
CA GLU A 99 -8.68 2.30 -9.96
C GLU A 99 -7.43 3.11 -10.32
N ALA A 100 -6.69 2.70 -11.36
CA ALA A 100 -5.52 3.42 -11.85
C ALA A 100 -5.89 4.78 -12.44
N THR A 101 -6.99 4.84 -13.19
CA THR A 101 -7.52 6.08 -13.78
C THR A 101 -7.92 7.07 -12.69
N GLU A 102 -8.64 6.61 -11.67
CA GLU A 102 -9.06 7.45 -10.55
C GLU A 102 -7.86 7.93 -9.73
N LEU A 103 -6.91 7.04 -9.43
CA LEU A 103 -5.67 7.37 -8.73
C LEU A 103 -4.89 8.44 -9.50
N GLN A 104 -4.70 8.27 -10.81
CA GLN A 104 -4.00 9.23 -11.68
C GLN A 104 -4.67 10.61 -11.62
N LYS A 105 -6.00 10.65 -11.72
CA LYS A 105 -6.78 11.90 -11.69
C LYS A 105 -6.64 12.61 -10.35
N ILE A 106 -6.80 11.88 -9.24
CA ILE A 106 -6.69 12.44 -7.89
C ILE A 106 -5.28 12.97 -7.66
N LEU A 107 -4.24 12.17 -7.91
CA LEU A 107 -2.86 12.59 -7.68
C LEU A 107 -2.49 13.82 -8.52
N SER A 108 -2.93 13.87 -9.79
CA SER A 108 -2.68 15.01 -10.68
C SER A 108 -3.38 16.30 -10.19
N SER A 109 -4.50 16.19 -9.48
CA SER A 109 -5.18 17.35 -8.88
C SER A 109 -4.52 17.83 -7.59
N LEU A 110 -3.77 16.96 -6.90
CA LEU A 110 -3.19 17.24 -5.58
C LEU A 110 -1.82 17.92 -5.63
N THR A 111 -1.13 17.90 -6.77
CA THR A 111 0.20 18.51 -6.90
C THR A 111 0.49 19.00 -8.32
N LYS A 112 1.41 19.97 -8.42
CA LYS A 112 2.01 20.42 -9.68
C LYS A 112 3.26 19.63 -10.07
N ALA A 113 3.68 18.66 -9.26
CA ALA A 113 4.83 17.81 -9.54
C ALA A 113 4.59 16.93 -10.77
N GLN A 114 5.66 16.56 -11.48
CA GLN A 114 5.59 15.52 -12.50
C GLN A 114 5.38 14.16 -11.82
N ILE A 115 4.16 13.64 -11.91
CA ILE A 115 3.80 12.34 -11.36
C ILE A 115 4.05 11.25 -12.41
N ARG A 116 4.57 10.11 -11.96
CA ARG A 116 4.56 8.84 -12.68
C ARG A 116 3.99 7.77 -11.76
N ILE A 117 3.20 6.86 -12.31
CA ILE A 117 2.63 5.74 -11.56
C ILE A 117 3.09 4.45 -12.23
N LEU A 118 3.78 3.59 -11.49
CA LEU A 118 4.12 2.24 -11.88
C LEU A 118 3.15 1.29 -11.20
N ILE A 119 2.42 0.50 -12.00
CA ILE A 119 1.50 -0.53 -11.54
C ILE A 119 2.08 -1.88 -11.92
N LEU A 120 2.14 -2.77 -10.95
CA LEU A 120 2.66 -4.13 -11.08
C LEU A 120 1.49 -5.08 -10.81
N ASN A 121 0.89 -5.68 -11.85
CA ASN A 121 -0.15 -6.68 -11.65
C ASN A 121 0.43 -8.09 -11.78
N PRO A 122 0.26 -8.93 -10.74
CA PRO A 122 0.66 -10.31 -10.84
C PRO A 122 -0.26 -11.07 -11.81
N VAL A 123 0.32 -11.80 -12.75
CA VAL A 123 -0.41 -12.61 -13.75
C VAL A 123 0.10 -14.05 -13.71
N ASP A 124 -0.82 -15.00 -13.81
CA ASP A 124 -0.48 -16.43 -13.83
C ASP A 124 0.32 -16.80 -15.10
N GLY A 125 1.34 -17.63 -14.93
CA GLY A 125 2.07 -18.25 -16.03
C GLY A 125 3.16 -17.39 -16.69
N ILE A 126 3.38 -16.15 -16.25
CA ILE A 126 4.51 -15.33 -16.73
C ILE A 126 5.74 -15.47 -15.82
N GLN A 127 6.91 -15.54 -16.44
CA GLN A 127 8.20 -15.67 -15.74
C GLN A 127 8.98 -14.35 -15.72
N THR A 128 8.69 -13.46 -16.66
CA THR A 128 9.36 -12.17 -16.83
C THR A 128 8.33 -11.05 -16.86
N PRO A 129 8.69 -9.84 -16.42
CA PRO A 129 7.80 -8.70 -16.52
C PRO A 129 7.49 -8.36 -17.98
N THR A 130 6.25 -7.94 -18.25
CA THR A 130 5.80 -7.51 -19.58
C THR A 130 4.95 -6.25 -19.45
N GLU A 131 5.34 -5.19 -20.14
CA GLU A 131 4.59 -3.93 -20.17
C GLU A 131 3.25 -4.10 -20.90
N VAL A 132 2.22 -3.42 -20.41
CA VAL A 132 0.89 -3.34 -21.00
C VAL A 132 0.51 -1.88 -21.12
N ASP A 133 0.12 -1.46 -22.32
CA ASP A 133 -0.39 -0.12 -22.54
C ASP A 133 -1.85 -0.04 -22.09
N TRP A 134 -2.11 0.75 -21.05
CA TRP A 134 -3.46 1.09 -20.62
C TRP A 134 -3.92 2.43 -21.21
N GLU A 135 -3.11 3.11 -22.02
CA GLU A 135 -3.45 4.41 -22.62
C GLU A 135 -3.79 5.48 -21.54
N ILE A 136 -3.30 5.30 -20.31
CA ILE A 136 -3.47 6.26 -19.22
C ILE A 136 -2.19 7.10 -19.11
N ASN A 137 -2.33 8.41 -19.27
CA ASN A 137 -1.20 9.33 -19.19
C ASN A 137 -0.43 9.20 -17.87
N ASN A 138 0.90 9.11 -17.98
CA ASN A 138 1.83 8.98 -16.86
C ASN A 138 1.66 7.71 -15.99
N VAL A 139 0.99 6.69 -16.52
CA VAL A 139 0.89 5.37 -15.90
C VAL A 139 1.66 4.36 -16.75
N CYS A 140 2.54 3.61 -16.12
CA CYS A 140 3.18 2.43 -16.68
C CYS A 140 2.60 1.21 -15.97
N MET A 141 2.04 0.29 -16.73
CA MET A 141 1.48 -0.94 -16.21
C MET A 141 2.32 -2.12 -16.68
N VAL A 142 2.71 -2.99 -15.75
CA VAL A 142 3.57 -4.14 -15.99
C VAL A 142 2.94 -5.38 -15.39
N ASN A 143 2.70 -6.39 -16.22
CA ASN A 143 2.38 -7.73 -15.74
C ASN A 143 3.65 -8.34 -15.15
N VAL A 144 3.57 -8.89 -13.93
CA VAL A 144 4.72 -9.47 -13.23
C VAL A 144 4.43 -10.88 -12.68
N PRO A 145 5.46 -11.66 -12.32
CA PRO A 145 5.27 -12.86 -11.52
C PRO A 145 4.64 -12.54 -10.15
N HIS A 146 4.00 -13.54 -9.52
CA HIS A 146 3.24 -13.35 -8.28
C HIS A 146 4.05 -12.95 -7.06
N ASP A 147 5.35 -13.25 -7.00
CA ASP A 147 6.16 -12.97 -5.82
C ASP A 147 6.61 -11.49 -5.77
N PRO A 148 6.04 -10.67 -4.87
CA PRO A 148 6.45 -9.27 -4.73
C PRO A 148 7.85 -9.11 -4.11
N ASN A 149 8.48 -10.18 -3.63
CA ASN A 149 9.83 -10.14 -3.06
C ASN A 149 10.91 -10.53 -4.08
N ASN A 150 10.53 -10.86 -5.32
CA ASN A 150 11.48 -11.26 -6.34
C ASN A 150 12.32 -10.05 -6.79
N VAL A 151 13.60 -10.05 -6.39
CA VAL A 151 14.56 -8.98 -6.70
C VAL A 151 14.72 -8.76 -8.21
N SER A 152 14.73 -9.82 -9.02
CA SER A 152 14.88 -9.70 -10.48
C SER A 152 13.71 -8.95 -11.14
N THR A 153 12.50 -9.04 -10.56
CA THR A 153 11.35 -8.24 -11.01
C THR A 153 11.59 -6.76 -10.72
N TRP A 154 12.07 -6.43 -9.53
CA TRP A 154 12.38 -5.06 -9.15
C TRP A 154 13.54 -4.45 -9.93
N ASP A 155 14.60 -5.22 -10.16
CA ASP A 155 15.74 -4.80 -10.99
C ASP A 155 15.29 -4.45 -12.41
N TYR A 156 14.40 -5.26 -12.99
CA TYR A 156 13.84 -4.99 -14.32
C TYR A 156 12.97 -3.72 -14.34
N VAL A 157 11.98 -3.62 -13.46
CA VAL A 157 10.98 -2.53 -13.55
C VAL A 157 11.50 -1.18 -13.05
N LEU A 158 12.61 -1.17 -12.31
CA LEU A 158 13.26 0.04 -11.83
C LEU A 158 14.55 0.37 -12.61
N ASP A 159 14.86 -0.39 -13.67
CA ASP A 159 16.05 -0.12 -14.48
C ASP A 159 16.04 1.32 -15.01
N GLY A 160 17.20 1.98 -14.93
CA GLY A 160 17.35 3.38 -15.32
C GLY A 160 16.66 4.42 -14.42
N ILE A 161 15.94 4.04 -13.36
CA ILE A 161 15.34 5.00 -12.43
C ILE A 161 16.40 5.54 -11.46
N LEU A 162 16.54 6.87 -11.45
CA LEU A 162 17.49 7.57 -10.59
C LEU A 162 16.76 8.52 -9.62
N LEU A 163 17.13 8.45 -8.34
CA LEU A 163 16.73 9.45 -7.36
C LEU A 163 17.58 10.72 -7.55
N ARG A 164 16.92 11.84 -7.83
CA ARG A 164 17.58 13.15 -7.89
C ARG A 164 17.54 13.78 -6.51
N HIS A 165 18.72 14.00 -5.93
CA HIS A 165 18.90 14.70 -4.66
C HIS A 165 18.97 16.21 -4.86
#